data_AF-A0A2K5D3B6-F1
#
_entry.id   AF-A0A2K5D3B6-F1
#
_cell.length_a   1.000
_cell.length_b   1.000
_cell.length_c   1.000
_cell.angle_alpha   90.00
_cell.angle_beta   90.00
_cell.angle_gamma   90.00
#
_symmetry.space_group_name_H-M   'P 1'
#
loop_
_entity.id
_entity.type
_entity.pdbx_description
1 polymer ?
#
loop_
_entity_poly.entity_id
_entity_poly.type
_entity_poly.pdbx_seq_one_letter_code
_entity_poly.pdbx_strand_id
1 'polypeptide(L)'
;MNGKRPAEPGPARVGKKGKKEVMAEFSDAVTEETLKKQVAEAWSRRTPFSHEAIVMDMDPFLHCVIPNFIQSQDFLEGLQKELMNLDFHEKYNDLYKFQQSDDLRKRREPHISALALLCHDDELEGRRIAFILYLVPPWDRSLGGTLDLYSIDEQFQPKQIVKSLIPSWNKLVFFEVSPVSFHQVSEVLSEEKSRLSISGWFHGPSLTRPPNYFEPLIPRSPHIPQDHEILYDWINPTYLDMDYQVQIQEEFEESSEILLKEFLKPEKFAEVCEALEYGDVEWSSRGPPNKRFYEKAEESKLPDILKECMKLFRSEALFLLLSNFTGLKLHCLAPSEEDETNDKKEEEAASAADSTEEGTSHSPPEPENNQTAISNNSQQSNDQTDPEPEENETEKESSVPTCQGELRRWKTGHYTLIHDHSKAEFALDLILYCGCEGWEPEYGGFTSYIAKGEDEELLTVNPENNSLALVYRDRETLKFVKHINHRSLEQKKTFPNRTGFWDFSFIYYE
;
A
#
# COMPACT_ATOMS: atom_id res chain seq x y z
N MET A 1 -12.26 92.69 -33.02
CA MET A 1 -12.37 92.06 -31.67
C MET A 1 -13.40 90.96 -31.80
N ASN A 2 -13.22 89.67 -31.54
CA ASN A 2 -12.17 88.81 -30.99
C ASN A 2 -12.35 87.46 -31.75
N GLY A 3 -11.32 86.79 -32.28
CA GLY A 3 -10.31 86.06 -31.54
C GLY A 3 -10.56 84.55 -31.67
N LYS A 4 -9.83 83.86 -32.56
CA LYS A 4 -9.72 82.38 -32.58
C LYS A 4 -8.25 82.00 -32.53
N ARG A 5 -7.84 81.39 -31.41
CA ARG A 5 -6.55 80.71 -31.22
C ARG A 5 -6.56 79.35 -31.94
N PRO A 6 -5.42 78.82 -32.42
CA PRO A 6 -5.33 77.46 -32.94
C PRO A 6 -5.29 76.44 -31.80
N ALA A 7 -5.89 75.26 -32.02
CA ALA A 7 -5.85 74.13 -31.11
C ALA A 7 -4.56 73.30 -31.30
N GLU A 8 -4.00 72.84 -30.18
CA GLU A 8 -2.82 71.98 -30.09
C GLU A 8 -3.06 70.56 -30.62
N PRO A 9 -2.01 69.86 -31.08
CA PRO A 9 -2.11 68.48 -31.55
C PRO A 9 -2.28 67.50 -30.37
N GLY A 10 -3.33 66.66 -30.45
CA GLY A 10 -3.58 65.61 -29.46
C GLY A 10 -2.49 64.52 -29.43
N PRO A 11 -2.41 63.75 -28.34
CA PRO A 11 -1.32 62.79 -28.13
C PRO A 11 -1.44 61.59 -29.07
N ALA A 12 -0.27 61.14 -29.53
CA ALA A 12 -0.07 60.01 -30.42
C ALA A 12 -0.74 58.74 -29.89
N ARG A 13 -1.39 58.01 -30.79
CA ARG A 13 -1.89 56.65 -30.56
C ARG A 13 -0.73 55.75 -30.14
N VAL A 14 -0.72 55.34 -28.88
CA VAL A 14 0.07 54.21 -28.42
C VAL A 14 -0.45 52.98 -29.17
N GLY A 15 0.38 52.45 -30.08
CA GLY A 15 0.08 51.23 -30.81
C GLY A 15 -0.19 50.10 -29.83
N LYS A 16 -1.32 49.40 -30.03
CA LYS A 16 -1.57 48.09 -29.43
C LYS A 16 -0.36 47.20 -29.76
N LYS A 17 0.48 46.89 -28.78
CA LYS A 17 1.39 45.74 -28.88
C LYS A 17 0.50 44.53 -29.15
N GLY A 18 0.56 44.00 -30.37
CA GLY A 18 -0.10 42.75 -30.71
C GLY A 18 0.35 41.69 -29.72
N LYS A 19 -0.59 40.87 -29.21
CA LYS A 19 -0.24 39.62 -28.54
C LYS A 19 0.64 38.84 -29.52
N LYS A 20 1.93 38.73 -29.23
CA LYS A 20 2.79 37.76 -29.91
C LYS A 20 2.19 36.40 -29.56
N GLU A 21 1.68 35.71 -30.55
CA GLU A 21 1.25 34.33 -30.42
C GLU A 21 2.52 33.51 -30.16
N VAL A 22 2.58 32.90 -28.98
CA VAL A 22 3.72 32.09 -28.58
C VAL A 22 3.53 30.73 -29.25
N MET A 23 4.39 30.38 -30.22
CA MET A 23 4.37 29.07 -30.88
C MET A 23 5.52 28.21 -30.35
N ALA A 24 5.20 26.98 -30.00
CA ALA A 24 6.17 25.94 -29.68
C ALA A 24 6.44 25.12 -30.96
N GLU A 25 7.69 25.07 -31.38
CA GLU A 25 8.13 24.22 -32.48
C GLU A 25 9.14 23.19 -31.96
N PHE A 26 8.89 21.92 -32.25
CA PHE A 26 9.82 20.84 -31.93
C PHE A 26 11.07 20.93 -32.83
N SER A 27 12.12 20.22 -32.45
CA SER A 27 13.37 20.14 -33.22
C SER A 27 13.13 19.80 -34.70
N ASP A 28 13.64 20.64 -35.61
CA ASP A 28 13.55 20.42 -37.06
C ASP A 28 14.23 19.12 -37.48
N ALA A 29 15.23 18.69 -36.71
CA ALA A 29 15.91 17.43 -36.97
C ALA A 29 14.95 16.25 -36.95
N VAL A 30 13.95 16.24 -36.05
CA VAL A 30 12.99 15.13 -35.95
C VAL A 30 11.79 15.26 -36.90
N THR A 31 11.61 16.42 -37.54
CA THR A 31 10.63 16.62 -38.61
C THR A 31 11.22 16.39 -40.00
N GLU A 32 12.54 16.21 -40.10
CA GLU A 32 13.23 15.86 -41.33
C GLU A 32 12.77 14.50 -41.86
N GLU A 33 12.39 14.48 -43.14
CA GLU A 33 11.56 13.41 -43.68
C GLU A 33 12.33 12.11 -43.91
N THR A 34 13.66 12.16 -44.05
CA THR A 34 14.49 10.96 -44.09
C THR A 34 14.65 10.34 -42.71
N LEU A 35 14.94 11.16 -41.68
CA LEU A 35 15.07 10.69 -40.30
C LEU A 35 13.74 10.10 -39.80
N LYS A 36 12.62 10.78 -40.08
CA LYS A 36 11.28 10.30 -39.70
C LYS A 36 10.97 8.93 -40.30
N LYS A 37 11.32 8.69 -41.57
CA LYS A 37 11.15 7.38 -42.22
C LYS A 37 12.03 6.30 -41.58
N GLN A 38 13.27 6.62 -41.22
CA GLN A 38 14.17 5.70 -40.54
C GLN A 38 13.66 5.32 -39.14
N VAL A 39 13.20 6.30 -38.36
CA VAL A 39 12.59 6.07 -37.05
C VAL A 39 11.33 5.22 -37.18
N ALA A 40 10.47 5.50 -38.16
CA ALA A 40 9.27 4.69 -38.42
C ALA A 40 9.60 3.25 -38.83
N GLU A 41 10.62 3.05 -39.68
CA GLU A 41 11.10 1.72 -40.08
C GLU A 41 11.63 0.95 -38.86
N ALA A 42 12.44 1.58 -38.03
CA ALA A 42 13.02 0.97 -36.84
C ALA A 42 11.95 0.66 -35.78
N TRP A 43 10.94 1.52 -35.61
CA TRP A 43 9.78 1.28 -34.73
C TRP A 43 8.97 0.07 -35.19
N SER A 44 8.71 -0.01 -36.50
CA SER A 44 7.98 -1.11 -37.14
C SER A 44 8.72 -2.44 -37.00
N ARG A 45 10.05 -2.43 -37.18
CA ARG A 45 10.88 -3.63 -37.08
C ARG A 45 11.29 -4.01 -35.66
N ARG A 46 10.98 -3.19 -34.65
CA ARG A 46 11.45 -3.35 -33.26
C ARG A 46 12.98 -3.48 -33.21
N THR A 47 13.68 -2.58 -33.91
CA THR A 47 15.15 -2.56 -33.95
C THR A 47 15.68 -1.27 -33.32
N PRO A 48 16.81 -1.32 -32.60
CA PRO A 48 17.42 -0.11 -32.05
C PRO A 48 17.84 0.84 -33.19
N PHE A 49 17.80 2.14 -32.90
CA PHE A 49 18.19 3.19 -33.83
C PHE A 49 18.87 4.33 -33.04
N SER A 50 20.01 4.80 -33.53
CA SER A 50 20.78 5.85 -32.87
C SER A 50 21.13 6.95 -33.86
N HIS A 51 20.77 8.18 -33.50
CA HIS A 51 21.06 9.40 -34.23
C HIS A 51 21.34 10.52 -33.22
N GLU A 52 22.04 11.59 -33.64
CA GLU A 52 22.37 12.72 -32.76
C GLU A 52 21.13 13.37 -32.13
N ALA A 53 20.05 13.48 -32.91
CA ALA A 53 18.78 14.08 -32.48
C ALA A 53 17.81 13.13 -31.78
N ILE A 54 17.98 11.81 -31.90
CA ILE A 54 17.07 10.82 -31.31
C ILE A 54 17.78 9.47 -31.12
N VAL A 55 17.60 8.87 -29.95
CA VAL A 55 18.01 7.49 -29.67
C VAL A 55 16.76 6.68 -29.34
N MET A 56 16.59 5.55 -30.02
CA MET A 56 15.52 4.59 -29.79
C MET A 56 16.14 3.23 -29.48
N ASP A 57 15.72 2.64 -28.36
CA ASP A 57 16.23 1.37 -27.88
C ASP A 57 15.06 0.45 -27.50
N MET A 58 15.29 -0.86 -27.59
CA MET A 58 14.30 -1.91 -27.42
C MET A 58 14.45 -2.66 -26.09
N ASP A 59 15.59 -2.49 -25.40
CA ASP A 59 15.89 -3.17 -24.13
C ASP A 59 15.74 -2.20 -22.94
N PRO A 60 14.92 -2.48 -21.92
CA PRO A 60 14.09 -3.68 -21.71
C PRO A 60 12.78 -3.68 -22.49
N PHE A 61 12.37 -2.52 -23.00
CA PHE A 61 11.23 -2.34 -23.89
C PHE A 61 11.48 -1.11 -24.76
N LEU A 62 10.62 -0.88 -25.75
CA LEU A 62 10.74 0.27 -26.65
C LEU A 62 10.67 1.59 -25.88
N HIS A 63 11.77 2.33 -25.86
CA HIS A 63 11.86 3.69 -25.33
C HIS A 63 12.76 4.56 -26.22
N CYS A 64 12.40 5.84 -26.29
CA CYS A 64 13.04 6.83 -27.11
C CYS A 64 13.46 8.03 -26.28
N VAL A 65 14.58 8.65 -26.65
CA VAL A 65 15.13 9.86 -26.03
C VAL A 65 15.42 10.88 -27.12
N ILE A 66 14.79 12.06 -27.00
CA ILE A 66 15.03 13.22 -27.86
C ILE A 66 15.66 14.32 -26.99
N PRO A 67 16.98 14.56 -27.09
CA PRO A 67 17.57 15.76 -26.50
C PRO A 67 17.16 17.01 -27.28
N ASN A 68 17.14 18.16 -26.59
CA ASN A 68 16.81 19.45 -27.20
C ASN A 68 15.47 19.45 -27.95
N PHE A 69 14.42 18.95 -27.30
CA PHE A 69 13.13 18.67 -27.92
C PHE A 69 12.47 19.93 -28.52
N ILE A 70 12.47 21.05 -27.79
CA ILE A 70 11.96 22.35 -28.26
C ILE A 70 13.13 23.25 -28.63
N GLN A 71 13.08 23.90 -29.79
CA GLN A 71 14.21 24.72 -30.28
C GLN A 71 14.34 26.06 -29.55
N SER A 72 13.21 26.69 -29.26
CA SER A 72 13.17 28.04 -28.67
C SER A 72 13.47 27.97 -27.18
N GLN A 73 14.68 28.42 -26.80
CA GLN A 73 15.06 28.54 -25.39
C GLN A 73 14.21 29.59 -24.66
N ASP A 74 13.87 30.70 -25.33
CA ASP A 74 12.96 31.73 -24.79
C ASP A 74 11.59 31.13 -24.43
N PHE A 75 11.09 30.20 -25.26
CA PHE A 75 9.83 29.50 -24.99
C PHE A 75 9.93 28.63 -23.73
N LEU A 76 11.01 27.85 -23.59
CA LEU A 76 11.20 26.95 -22.45
C LEU A 76 11.37 27.71 -21.13
N GLU A 77 12.06 28.84 -21.15
CA GLU A 77 12.20 29.72 -19.98
C GLU A 77 10.86 30.33 -19.59
N GLY A 78 10.06 30.77 -20.58
CA GLY A 78 8.70 31.24 -20.36
C GLY A 78 7.78 30.14 -19.79
N LEU A 79 7.87 28.93 -20.33
CA LEU A 79 7.13 27.75 -19.87
C LEU A 79 7.50 27.38 -18.43
N GLN A 80 8.79 27.29 -18.12
CA GLN A 80 9.26 27.02 -16.76
C GLN A 80 8.75 28.07 -15.78
N LYS A 81 8.80 29.36 -16.16
CA LYS A 81 8.30 30.45 -15.33
C LYS A 81 6.80 30.36 -15.09
N GLU A 82 6.00 30.01 -16.10
CA GLU A 82 4.56 29.81 -15.94
C GLU A 82 4.26 28.63 -15.02
N LEU A 83 4.93 27.50 -15.19
CA LEU A 83 4.75 26.30 -14.36
C LEU A 83 5.14 26.54 -12.90
N MET A 84 6.27 27.21 -12.64
CA MET A 84 6.72 27.50 -11.28
C MET A 84 5.82 28.50 -10.54
N ASN A 85 4.92 29.20 -11.24
CA ASN A 85 3.92 30.09 -10.63
C ASN A 85 2.58 29.40 -10.38
N LEU A 86 2.44 28.11 -10.73
CA LEU A 86 1.23 27.35 -10.40
C LEU A 86 1.26 26.92 -8.94
N ASP A 87 0.07 26.69 -8.40
CA ASP A 87 -0.09 26.01 -7.12
C ASP A 87 0.17 24.52 -7.31
N PHE A 88 0.99 23.97 -6.41
CA PHE A 88 1.35 22.56 -6.37
C PHE A 88 0.81 21.93 -5.10
N HIS A 89 0.18 20.77 -5.25
CA HIS A 89 -0.44 20.02 -4.16
C HIS A 89 0.33 18.72 -3.94
N GLU A 90 0.51 18.34 -2.68
CA GLU A 90 1.13 17.07 -2.36
C GLU A 90 0.24 15.90 -2.85
N LYS A 91 0.88 14.92 -3.48
CA LYS A 91 0.30 13.65 -3.89
C LYS A 91 1.07 12.55 -3.17
N TYR A 92 0.35 11.75 -2.41
CA TYR A 92 0.91 10.78 -1.49
C TYR A 92 0.03 9.53 -1.46
N ASN A 93 0.62 8.36 -1.68
CA ASN A 93 0.03 7.04 -1.46
C ASN A 93 1.15 6.00 -1.27
N ASP A 94 0.86 4.71 -1.28
CA ASP A 94 1.87 3.64 -1.22
C ASP A 94 2.97 3.77 -2.30
N LEU A 95 2.58 4.08 -3.54
CA LEU A 95 3.45 4.10 -4.72
C LEU A 95 4.32 5.36 -4.85
N TYR A 96 3.83 6.53 -4.40
CA TYR A 96 4.51 7.79 -4.66
C TYR A 96 4.39 8.82 -3.54
N LYS A 97 5.30 9.79 -3.56
CA LYS A 97 5.26 11.05 -2.80
C LYS A 97 5.90 12.16 -3.65
N PHE A 98 5.10 13.06 -4.19
CA PHE A 98 5.58 14.19 -5.00
C PHE A 98 4.56 15.33 -4.99
N GLN A 99 4.89 16.44 -5.66
CA GLN A 99 3.98 17.57 -5.83
C GLN A 99 3.44 17.63 -7.26
N GLN A 100 2.12 17.76 -7.40
CA GLN A 100 1.43 17.88 -8.69
C GLN A 100 0.75 19.24 -8.79
N SER A 101 0.92 19.93 -9.91
CA SER A 101 0.17 21.16 -10.17
C SER A 101 -1.30 20.87 -10.39
N ASP A 102 -2.11 21.92 -10.35
CA ASP A 102 -3.43 21.88 -10.98
C ASP A 102 -3.37 21.42 -12.44
N ASP A 103 -4.49 20.89 -12.94
CA ASP A 103 -4.64 20.42 -14.32
C ASP A 103 -4.25 21.50 -15.35
N LEU A 104 -3.32 21.15 -16.24
CA LEU A 104 -2.83 22.02 -17.30
C LEU A 104 -3.84 22.20 -18.44
N ARG A 105 -4.83 21.30 -18.58
CA ARG A 105 -5.78 21.30 -19.70
C ARG A 105 -6.58 22.61 -19.83
N LYS A 106 -6.97 23.22 -18.70
CA LYS A 106 -7.81 24.42 -18.67
C LYS A 106 -7.00 25.72 -18.52
N ARG A 107 -5.67 25.62 -18.49
CA ARG A 107 -4.75 26.75 -18.32
C ARG A 107 -4.71 27.62 -19.58
N ARG A 108 -4.59 28.93 -19.37
CA ARG A 108 -4.67 29.97 -20.42
C ARG A 108 -3.38 30.76 -20.58
N GLU A 109 -2.39 30.44 -19.74
CA GLU A 109 -1.05 30.98 -19.77
C GLU A 109 -0.39 30.62 -21.11
N PRO A 110 0.22 31.58 -21.82
CA PRO A 110 0.53 31.44 -23.24
C PRO A 110 1.50 30.31 -23.58
N HIS A 111 2.49 30.00 -22.74
CA HIS A 111 3.42 28.89 -23.00
C HIS A 111 2.79 27.54 -22.66
N ILE A 112 2.05 27.46 -21.54
CA ILE A 112 1.32 26.24 -21.15
C ILE A 112 0.26 25.90 -22.20
N SER A 113 -0.56 26.88 -22.61
CA SER A 113 -1.58 26.67 -23.64
C SER A 113 -0.95 26.26 -24.97
N ALA A 114 0.14 26.90 -25.40
CA ALA A 114 0.84 26.54 -26.63
C ALA A 114 1.36 25.09 -26.61
N LEU A 115 1.81 24.59 -25.44
CA LEU A 115 2.21 23.20 -25.29
C LEU A 115 0.99 22.25 -25.24
N ALA A 116 -0.07 22.61 -24.52
CA ALA A 116 -1.27 21.81 -24.36
C ALA A 116 -2.02 21.60 -25.68
N LEU A 117 -2.03 22.58 -26.58
CA LEU A 117 -2.61 22.43 -27.93
C LEU A 117 -1.93 21.30 -28.74
N LEU A 118 -0.70 20.93 -28.41
CA LEU A 118 0.04 19.85 -29.08
C LEU A 118 -0.32 18.45 -28.53
N CYS A 119 -0.89 18.38 -27.33
CA CYS A 119 -1.24 17.13 -26.64
C CYS A 119 -2.77 17.04 -26.48
N HIS A 120 -3.50 16.48 -27.45
CA HIS A 120 -4.94 16.25 -27.28
C HIS A 120 -5.41 14.87 -27.76
N ASP A 121 -6.06 14.14 -26.84
CA ASP A 121 -7.33 13.44 -26.97
C ASP A 121 -7.95 13.19 -25.57
N ASP A 122 -9.28 13.12 -25.50
CA ASP A 122 -10.12 13.28 -24.30
C ASP A 122 -10.51 11.95 -23.61
N GLU A 123 -9.73 10.88 -23.80
CA GLU A 123 -10.05 9.56 -23.26
C GLU A 123 -9.21 9.21 -22.02
N LEU A 124 -9.75 8.43 -21.08
CA LEU A 124 -9.03 7.96 -19.88
C LEU A 124 -8.57 6.50 -20.02
N GLU A 125 -9.26 5.71 -20.85
CA GLU A 125 -8.79 4.43 -21.37
C GLU A 125 -7.96 4.65 -22.66
N GLY A 126 -7.12 3.68 -23.01
CA GLY A 126 -6.37 3.77 -24.28
C GLY A 126 -4.98 4.42 -24.21
N ARG A 127 -4.36 4.59 -23.03
CA ARG A 127 -2.96 5.06 -22.96
C ARG A 127 -2.03 4.17 -23.80
N ARG A 128 -1.31 4.75 -24.75
CA ARG A 128 -0.42 4.01 -25.67
C ARG A 128 1.03 4.45 -25.62
N ILE A 129 1.30 5.74 -25.49
CA ILE A 129 2.65 6.27 -25.45
C ILE A 129 2.77 7.19 -24.25
N ALA A 130 3.59 6.81 -23.27
CA ALA A 130 3.94 7.67 -22.16
C ALA A 130 5.03 8.65 -22.60
N PHE A 131 4.99 9.89 -22.13
CA PHE A 131 6.06 10.87 -22.38
C PHE A 131 6.38 11.68 -21.13
N ILE A 132 7.63 12.13 -21.05
CA ILE A 132 8.15 12.99 -19.99
C ILE A 132 9.11 14.02 -20.62
N LEU A 133 8.81 15.31 -20.47
CA LEU A 133 9.67 16.43 -20.82
C LEU A 133 10.30 17.01 -19.54
N TYR A 134 11.62 17.02 -19.47
CA TYR A 134 12.36 17.50 -18.30
C TYR A 134 12.72 19.00 -18.43
N LEU A 135 12.42 19.76 -17.38
CA LEU A 135 12.75 21.19 -17.23
C LEU A 135 13.61 21.41 -15.98
N VAL A 136 14.59 20.52 -15.80
CA VAL A 136 15.47 20.48 -14.62
C VAL A 136 16.69 21.41 -14.75
N PRO A 137 17.22 21.95 -13.64
CA PRO A 137 18.55 22.59 -13.63
C PRO A 137 19.65 21.55 -13.95
N PRO A 138 20.95 21.93 -13.98
CA PRO A 138 22.04 20.96 -14.14
C PRO A 138 21.89 19.78 -13.16
N TRP A 139 21.77 18.58 -13.74
CA TRP A 139 21.38 17.36 -13.03
C TRP A 139 22.37 16.23 -13.32
N ASP A 140 22.70 15.47 -12.29
CA ASP A 140 23.57 14.30 -12.39
C ASP A 140 23.01 13.15 -11.55
N ARG A 141 23.64 11.97 -11.65
CA ARG A 141 23.17 10.74 -11.01
C ARG A 141 23.12 10.83 -9.48
N SER A 142 24.00 11.62 -8.84
CA SER A 142 24.06 11.72 -7.38
C SER A 142 22.86 12.45 -6.77
N LEU A 143 22.14 13.25 -7.57
CA LEU A 143 20.94 13.95 -7.15
C LEU A 143 19.68 13.06 -7.17
N GLY A 144 19.80 11.82 -7.66
CA GLY A 144 18.68 10.90 -7.82
C GLY A 144 17.68 11.37 -8.88
N GLY A 145 16.39 11.07 -8.71
CA GLY A 145 15.35 11.42 -9.68
C GLY A 145 15.49 10.78 -11.05
N THR A 146 16.23 9.67 -11.18
CA THR A 146 16.43 8.98 -12.46
C THR A 146 15.16 8.27 -12.91
N LEU A 147 14.93 8.19 -14.21
CA LEU A 147 13.92 7.31 -14.77
C LEU A 147 14.54 5.92 -14.97
N ASP A 148 14.20 4.99 -14.09
CA ASP A 148 14.75 3.65 -14.11
C ASP A 148 13.78 2.69 -14.81
N LEU A 149 14.31 1.85 -15.70
CA LEU A 149 13.55 0.87 -16.49
C LEU A 149 13.93 -0.54 -16.04
N TYR A 150 12.91 -1.36 -15.79
CA TYR A 150 13.07 -2.72 -15.27
C TYR A 150 13.09 -3.75 -16.41
N SER A 151 13.94 -4.76 -16.24
CA SER A 151 13.80 -6.04 -16.95
C SER A 151 12.63 -6.84 -16.38
N ILE A 152 12.18 -7.85 -17.13
CA ILE A 152 11.11 -8.75 -16.71
C ILE A 152 11.63 -10.18 -16.50
N ASP A 153 10.89 -10.97 -15.73
CA ASP A 153 11.06 -12.41 -15.60
C ASP A 153 10.14 -13.22 -16.54
N GLU A 154 10.18 -14.54 -16.43
CA GLU A 154 9.36 -15.48 -17.21
C GLU A 154 7.85 -15.37 -16.91
N GLN A 155 7.48 -14.74 -15.79
CA GLN A 155 6.12 -14.51 -15.33
C GLN A 155 5.64 -13.08 -15.62
N PHE A 156 6.37 -12.34 -16.47
CA PHE A 156 6.10 -10.94 -16.83
C PHE A 156 6.06 -10.00 -15.61
N GLN A 157 6.78 -10.32 -14.54
CA GLN A 157 6.98 -9.45 -13.38
C GLN A 157 8.31 -8.70 -13.50
N PRO A 158 8.43 -7.47 -12.95
CA PRO A 158 9.69 -6.75 -12.95
C PRO A 158 10.73 -7.48 -12.10
N LYS A 159 11.97 -7.48 -12.57
CA LYS A 159 13.10 -8.16 -11.92
C LYS A 159 14.10 -7.18 -11.32
N GLN A 160 14.84 -6.50 -12.19
CA GLN A 160 15.89 -5.55 -11.78
C GLN A 160 15.99 -4.39 -12.76
N ILE A 161 16.49 -3.26 -12.27
CA ILE A 161 16.79 -2.08 -13.09
C ILE A 161 17.92 -2.44 -14.06
N VAL A 162 17.67 -2.28 -15.36
CA VAL A 162 18.69 -2.48 -16.41
C VAL A 162 19.08 -1.19 -17.11
N LYS A 163 18.24 -0.15 -17.01
CA LYS A 163 18.53 1.19 -17.51
C LYS A 163 18.11 2.26 -16.52
N SER A 164 18.88 3.35 -16.48
CA SER A 164 18.65 4.46 -15.56
C SER A 164 19.00 5.77 -16.26
N LEU A 165 17.95 6.46 -16.72
CA LEU A 165 18.03 7.68 -17.53
C LEU A 165 18.07 8.91 -16.63
N ILE A 166 19.13 9.70 -16.79
CA ILE A 166 19.33 10.95 -16.03
C ILE A 166 18.52 12.07 -16.71
N PRO A 167 17.64 12.78 -15.98
CA PRO A 167 16.92 13.92 -16.55
C PRO A 167 17.90 15.05 -16.88
N SER A 168 17.60 15.83 -17.91
CA SER A 168 18.34 17.05 -18.22
C SER A 168 17.41 18.04 -18.91
N TRP A 169 17.74 19.34 -18.82
CA TRP A 169 16.97 20.39 -19.48
C TRP A 169 16.60 20.04 -20.93
N ASN A 170 15.34 20.24 -21.30
CA ASN A 170 14.80 20.06 -22.65
C ASN A 170 14.98 18.66 -23.24
N LYS A 171 15.12 17.64 -22.39
CA LYS A 171 15.13 16.23 -22.81
C LYS A 171 13.70 15.70 -22.74
N LEU A 172 13.22 15.14 -23.84
CA LEU A 172 11.98 14.38 -23.89
C LEU A 172 12.29 12.89 -23.94
N VAL A 173 11.64 12.12 -23.09
CA VAL A 173 11.65 10.65 -23.12
C VAL A 173 10.23 10.18 -23.39
N PHE A 174 10.07 9.17 -24.24
CA PHE A 174 8.78 8.52 -24.44
C PHE A 174 8.95 7.02 -24.67
N PHE A 175 7.93 6.24 -24.32
CA PHE A 175 7.95 4.79 -24.47
C PHE A 175 6.54 4.22 -24.66
N GLU A 176 6.46 3.05 -25.27
CA GLU A 176 5.19 2.35 -25.46
C GLU A 176 4.68 1.78 -24.12
N VAL A 177 3.42 2.08 -23.80
CA VAL A 177 2.73 1.51 -22.64
C VAL A 177 2.38 0.07 -22.97
N SER A 178 2.87 -0.86 -22.17
CA SER A 178 2.63 -2.29 -22.35
C SER A 178 2.61 -3.02 -20.99
N PRO A 179 2.19 -4.30 -20.94
CA PRO A 179 2.26 -5.11 -19.72
C PRO A 179 3.68 -5.30 -19.15
N VAL A 180 4.72 -4.92 -19.91
CA VAL A 180 6.13 -5.12 -19.54
C VAL A 180 6.91 -3.80 -19.37
N SER A 181 6.26 -2.65 -19.58
CA SER A 181 6.91 -1.33 -19.50
C SER A 181 7.07 -0.83 -18.05
N PHE A 182 7.63 -1.66 -17.17
CA PHE A 182 7.85 -1.34 -15.76
C PHE A 182 8.97 -0.32 -15.60
N HIS A 183 8.68 0.74 -14.85
CA HIS A 183 9.61 1.83 -14.61
C HIS A 183 9.32 2.51 -13.28
N GLN A 184 10.29 3.28 -12.78
CA GLN A 184 10.13 4.14 -11.60
C GLN A 184 10.85 5.47 -11.78
N VAL A 185 10.53 6.43 -10.92
CA VAL A 185 11.38 7.60 -10.67
C VAL A 185 12.11 7.34 -9.36
N SER A 186 13.44 7.24 -9.41
CA SER A 186 14.24 7.05 -8.19
C SER A 186 14.04 8.24 -7.23
N GLU A 187 14.24 8.01 -5.94
CA GLU A 187 14.21 9.08 -4.94
C GLU A 187 15.09 10.26 -5.36
N VAL A 188 14.60 11.49 -5.17
CA VAL A 188 15.39 12.71 -5.36
C VAL A 188 16.17 12.95 -4.08
N LEU A 189 17.49 12.99 -4.19
CA LEU A 189 18.41 13.10 -3.05
C LEU A 189 18.90 14.53 -2.82
N SER A 190 18.64 15.43 -3.77
CA SER A 190 18.99 16.83 -3.64
C SER A 190 18.06 17.52 -2.65
N GLU A 191 18.63 18.16 -1.64
CA GLU A 191 17.87 19.02 -0.71
C GLU A 191 17.58 20.42 -1.29
N GLU A 192 18.44 20.88 -2.22
CA GLU A 192 18.39 22.25 -2.75
C GLU A 192 17.65 22.39 -4.09
N LYS A 193 17.61 21.32 -4.92
CA LYS A 193 17.14 21.39 -6.31
C LYS A 193 15.79 20.69 -6.47
N SER A 194 14.91 21.32 -7.25
CA SER A 194 13.63 20.73 -7.65
C SER A 194 13.69 20.08 -9.03
N ARG A 195 13.15 18.86 -9.13
CA ARG A 195 13.06 18.09 -10.38
C ARG A 195 11.74 18.40 -11.11
N LEU A 196 11.70 19.47 -11.90
CA LEU A 196 10.52 19.84 -12.68
C LEU A 196 10.40 19.03 -13.98
N SER A 197 9.20 18.52 -14.26
CA SER A 197 8.87 17.83 -15.51
C SER A 197 7.42 18.00 -15.91
N ILE A 198 7.14 17.89 -17.21
CA ILE A 198 5.80 17.73 -17.76
C ILE A 198 5.68 16.28 -18.24
N SER A 199 4.68 15.54 -17.77
CA SER A 199 4.49 14.15 -18.16
C SER A 199 3.03 13.86 -18.48
N GLY A 200 2.80 12.90 -19.37
CA GLY A 200 1.46 12.49 -19.76
C GLY A 200 1.46 11.29 -20.69
N TRP A 201 0.32 11.08 -21.35
CA TRP A 201 0.13 10.00 -22.31
C TRP A 201 -0.55 10.50 -23.57
N PHE A 202 -0.20 9.89 -24.70
CA PHE A 202 -1.03 9.88 -25.90
C PHE A 202 -1.93 8.65 -25.87
N HIS A 203 -3.22 8.84 -26.14
CA HIS A 203 -4.20 7.76 -26.16
C HIS A 203 -4.31 7.10 -27.55
N GLY A 204 -5.06 6.01 -27.61
CA GLY A 204 -5.20 5.14 -28.76
C GLY A 204 -5.92 3.84 -28.41
N PRO A 205 -5.98 2.86 -29.33
CA PRO A 205 -6.75 1.64 -29.12
C PRO A 205 -6.29 0.86 -27.88
N SER A 206 -7.24 0.43 -27.05
CA SER A 206 -6.99 -0.37 -25.86
C SER A 206 -6.21 -1.65 -26.17
N LEU A 207 -5.21 -1.95 -25.33
CA LEU A 207 -4.42 -3.18 -25.42
C LEU A 207 -5.04 -4.28 -24.57
N THR A 208 -5.05 -5.51 -25.09
CA THR A 208 -5.41 -6.69 -24.29
C THR A 208 -4.27 -7.02 -23.33
N ARG A 209 -4.54 -6.91 -22.02
CA ARG A 209 -3.59 -7.36 -20.99
C ARG A 209 -3.62 -8.89 -20.87
N PRO A 210 -2.47 -9.55 -20.62
CA PRO A 210 -2.44 -10.96 -20.29
C PRO A 210 -3.22 -11.22 -18.99
N PRO A 211 -3.63 -12.47 -18.74
CA PRO A 211 -4.23 -12.83 -17.46
C PRO A 211 -3.29 -12.49 -16.32
N ASN A 212 -3.85 -12.04 -15.21
CA ASN A 212 -3.08 -11.61 -14.06
C ASN A 212 -2.28 -12.79 -13.46
N TYR A 213 -1.05 -12.53 -13.04
CA TYR A 213 -0.15 -13.52 -12.45
C TYR A 213 -0.43 -13.69 -10.94
N PHE A 214 -0.83 -14.90 -10.55
CA PHE A 214 -1.05 -15.24 -9.14
C PHE A 214 0.24 -15.76 -8.50
N GLU A 215 0.72 -15.05 -7.47
CA GLU A 215 1.84 -15.56 -6.65
C GLU A 215 1.41 -16.80 -5.86
N PRO A 216 2.32 -17.77 -5.65
CA PRO A 216 2.10 -18.85 -4.71
C PRO A 216 1.74 -18.31 -3.33
N LEU A 217 0.73 -18.92 -2.70
CA LEU A 217 0.33 -18.54 -1.35
C LEU A 217 1.44 -18.86 -0.36
N ILE A 218 1.63 -17.97 0.61
CA ILE A 218 2.54 -18.21 1.71
C ILE A 218 1.95 -19.36 2.55
N PRO A 219 2.74 -20.41 2.87
CA PRO A 219 2.27 -21.50 3.72
C PRO A 219 1.80 -20.98 5.08
N ARG A 220 0.60 -21.40 5.48
CA ARG A 220 0.06 -21.20 6.83
C ARG A 220 0.31 -22.46 7.65
N SER A 221 0.53 -22.29 8.96
CA SER A 221 0.68 -23.40 9.91
C SER A 221 -0.22 -23.19 11.12
N PRO A 222 -0.77 -24.26 11.71
CA PRO A 222 -1.42 -24.17 13.01
C PRO A 222 -0.41 -23.82 14.11
N HIS A 223 -0.90 -23.61 15.32
CA HIS A 223 -0.03 -23.39 16.48
C HIS A 223 0.89 -24.60 16.75
N ILE A 224 2.02 -24.33 17.39
CA ILE A 224 2.95 -25.33 17.90
C ILE A 224 2.53 -25.68 19.33
N PRO A 225 2.20 -26.95 19.64
CA PRO A 225 1.86 -27.35 21.00
C PRO A 225 3.02 -27.04 21.96
N GLN A 226 2.77 -26.17 22.93
CA GLN A 226 3.77 -25.75 23.89
C GLN A 226 3.09 -25.26 25.17
N ASP A 227 3.73 -25.57 26.30
CA ASP A 227 3.22 -25.18 27.60
C ASP A 227 3.20 -23.66 27.80
N HIS A 228 2.25 -23.16 28.59
CA HIS A 228 2.05 -21.75 28.92
C HIS A 228 3.27 -21.08 29.59
N GLU A 229 4.23 -21.86 30.09
CA GLU A 229 5.49 -21.39 30.66
C GLU A 229 6.27 -20.44 29.74
N ILE A 230 6.21 -20.63 28.41
CA ILE A 230 6.89 -19.75 27.45
C ILE A 230 6.42 -18.29 27.57
N LEU A 231 5.15 -18.06 27.89
CA LEU A 231 4.63 -16.69 28.03
C LEU A 231 5.27 -15.99 29.23
N TYR A 232 5.44 -16.68 30.35
CA TYR A 232 6.05 -16.10 31.55
C TYR A 232 7.53 -15.80 31.36
N ASP A 233 8.23 -16.47 30.46
CA ASP A 233 9.63 -16.18 30.17
C ASP A 233 9.81 -14.97 29.26
N TRP A 234 8.82 -14.65 28.42
CA TRP A 234 8.95 -13.69 27.34
C TRP A 234 8.11 -12.44 27.50
N ILE A 235 6.86 -12.57 27.96
CA ILE A 235 5.87 -11.50 27.96
C ILE A 235 5.95 -10.69 29.24
N ASN A 236 5.79 -9.38 29.12
CA ASN A 236 5.67 -8.48 30.26
C ASN A 236 4.48 -8.91 31.14
N PRO A 237 4.68 -9.18 32.46
CA PRO A 237 3.65 -9.75 33.31
C PRO A 237 2.34 -8.95 33.36
N THR A 238 2.38 -7.64 33.10
CA THR A 238 1.19 -6.79 32.98
C THR A 238 0.20 -7.34 31.95
N TYR A 239 0.68 -7.85 30.83
CA TYR A 239 -0.16 -8.40 29.75
C TYR A 239 -0.65 -9.83 30.00
N LEU A 240 -0.16 -10.47 31.07
CA LEU A 240 -0.60 -11.80 31.50
C LEU A 240 -1.65 -11.73 32.61
N ASP A 241 -1.93 -10.52 33.11
CA ASP A 241 -3.00 -10.26 34.07
C ASP A 241 -4.37 -10.31 33.38
N MET A 242 -5.31 -11.07 33.95
CA MET A 242 -6.62 -11.31 33.35
C MET A 242 -7.49 -10.04 33.36
N ASP A 243 -7.44 -9.25 34.44
CA ASP A 243 -8.23 -8.01 34.55
C ASP A 243 -7.75 -6.98 33.53
N TYR A 244 -6.46 -6.98 33.21
CA TYR A 244 -5.90 -6.14 32.16
C TYR A 244 -6.18 -6.67 30.75
N GLN A 245 -6.23 -8.00 30.55
CA GLN A 245 -6.65 -8.60 29.27
C GLN A 245 -8.06 -8.19 28.88
N VAL A 246 -9.01 -8.16 29.82
CA VAL A 246 -10.38 -7.70 29.55
C VAL A 246 -10.40 -6.26 29.06
N GLN A 247 -9.63 -5.36 29.70
CA GLN A 247 -9.53 -3.96 29.26
C GLN A 247 -8.92 -3.83 27.85
N ILE A 248 -7.91 -4.65 27.55
CA ILE A 248 -7.31 -4.70 26.21
C ILE A 248 -8.34 -5.16 25.18
N GLN A 249 -9.13 -6.18 25.50
CA GLN A 249 -10.18 -6.67 24.61
C GLN A 249 -11.26 -5.63 24.36
N GLU A 250 -11.72 -4.93 25.41
CA GLU A 250 -12.70 -3.85 25.28
C GLU A 250 -12.21 -2.73 24.35
N GLU A 251 -10.96 -2.28 24.51
CA GLU A 251 -10.34 -1.27 23.63
C GLU A 251 -10.21 -1.79 22.19
N PHE A 252 -9.77 -3.04 22.02
CA PHE A 252 -9.61 -3.65 20.71
C PHE A 252 -10.94 -3.84 19.98
N GLU A 253 -12.02 -4.20 20.67
CA GLU A 253 -13.35 -4.34 20.07
C GLU A 253 -13.92 -3.00 19.60
N GLU A 254 -13.57 -1.88 20.26
CA GLU A 254 -14.01 -0.54 19.86
C GLU A 254 -13.31 -0.05 18.57
N SER A 255 -12.01 -0.26 18.44
CA SER A 255 -11.18 0.33 17.38
C SER A 255 -10.66 -0.68 16.34
N SER A 256 -10.76 -1.99 16.61
CA SER A 256 -10.11 -3.07 15.85
C SER A 256 -8.58 -2.96 15.75
N GLU A 257 -7.96 -2.19 16.65
CA GLU A 257 -6.52 -1.98 16.73
C GLU A 257 -6.04 -1.68 18.15
N ILE A 258 -4.84 -2.11 18.50
CA ILE A 258 -4.22 -1.71 19.77
C ILE A 258 -2.69 -1.73 19.68
N LEU A 259 -2.03 -0.89 20.50
CA LEU A 259 -0.58 -0.81 20.63
C LEU A 259 -0.12 -1.11 22.07
N LEU A 260 0.50 -2.26 22.27
CA LEU A 260 0.99 -2.71 23.58
C LEU A 260 2.49 -2.41 23.72
N LYS A 261 2.86 -1.45 24.58
CA LYS A 261 4.26 -1.02 24.78
C LYS A 261 5.00 -1.90 25.76
N GLU A 262 6.32 -2.00 25.59
CA GLU A 262 7.16 -2.88 26.43
C GLU A 262 6.61 -4.32 26.50
N PHE A 263 6.19 -4.86 25.35
CA PHE A 263 5.47 -6.13 25.26
C PHE A 263 6.32 -7.32 25.72
N LEU A 264 7.56 -7.40 25.23
CA LEU A 264 8.53 -8.37 25.73
C LEU A 264 9.18 -7.86 27.01
N LYS A 265 9.57 -8.78 27.88
CA LYS A 265 10.40 -8.46 29.04
C LYS A 265 11.70 -7.78 28.59
N PRO A 266 12.17 -6.73 29.29
CA PRO A 266 13.34 -5.95 28.87
C PRO A 266 14.60 -6.80 28.61
N GLU A 267 14.83 -7.83 29.43
CA GLU A 267 15.96 -8.75 29.28
C GLU A 267 15.88 -9.55 27.96
N LYS A 268 14.69 -10.05 27.60
CA LYS A 268 14.49 -10.79 26.35
C LYS A 268 14.55 -9.89 25.13
N PHE A 269 13.95 -8.70 25.23
CA PHE A 269 14.03 -7.71 24.16
C PHE A 269 15.49 -7.30 23.88
N ALA A 270 16.30 -7.11 24.92
CA ALA A 270 17.72 -6.80 24.79
C ALA A 270 18.50 -7.95 24.12
N GLU A 271 18.29 -9.21 24.53
CA GLU A 271 18.91 -10.39 23.91
C GLU A 271 18.52 -10.52 22.41
N VAL A 272 17.25 -10.25 22.07
CA VAL A 272 16.78 -10.23 20.68
C VAL A 272 17.47 -9.12 19.88
N CYS A 273 17.52 -7.90 20.39
CA CYS A 273 18.17 -6.78 19.70
C CYS A 273 19.67 -7.03 19.53
N GLU A 274 20.36 -7.56 20.54
CA GLU A 274 21.78 -7.91 20.45
C GLU A 274 22.03 -8.94 19.34
N ALA A 275 21.18 -9.97 19.25
CA ALA A 275 21.29 -10.97 18.19
C ALA A 275 20.99 -10.41 16.79
N LEU A 276 20.11 -9.41 16.66
CA LEU A 276 19.84 -8.74 15.38
C LEU A 276 20.97 -7.79 14.96
N GLU A 277 21.62 -7.13 15.91
CA GLU A 277 22.69 -6.17 15.66
C GLU A 277 24.05 -6.83 15.40
N TYR A 278 24.37 -7.88 16.16
CA TYR A 278 25.71 -8.49 16.18
C TYR A 278 25.71 -9.98 15.83
N GLY A 279 24.55 -10.62 15.76
CA GLY A 279 24.44 -12.03 15.40
C GLY A 279 24.57 -12.29 13.89
N ASP A 280 24.82 -13.56 13.55
CA ASP A 280 24.89 -14.02 12.16
C ASP A 280 23.48 -14.37 11.67
N VAL A 281 22.81 -13.39 11.04
CA VAL A 281 21.48 -13.56 10.44
C VAL A 281 21.59 -13.51 8.92
N GLU A 282 21.19 -14.60 8.25
CA GLU A 282 21.14 -14.66 6.79
C GLU A 282 19.88 -13.94 6.28
N TRP A 283 20.08 -12.84 5.57
CA TRP A 283 19.02 -12.02 4.98
C TRP A 283 18.89 -12.27 3.48
N SER A 284 17.66 -12.31 2.98
CA SER A 284 17.34 -12.41 1.56
C SER A 284 16.39 -11.29 1.13
N SER A 285 16.68 -10.64 0.00
CA SER A 285 15.79 -9.61 -0.54
C SER A 285 14.51 -10.25 -1.11
N ARG A 286 13.36 -9.71 -0.73
CA ARG A 286 12.04 -10.11 -1.23
C ARG A 286 11.58 -9.16 -2.34
N GLY A 287 11.03 -9.74 -3.40
CA GLY A 287 10.42 -9.04 -4.53
C GLY A 287 9.06 -9.63 -4.89
N PRO A 288 8.52 -9.37 -6.09
CA PRO A 288 9.08 -8.47 -7.13
C PRO A 288 8.89 -6.96 -6.79
N PRO A 289 9.66 -6.04 -7.41
CA PRO A 289 9.63 -4.60 -7.08
C PRO A 289 8.29 -3.89 -7.27
N ASN A 290 7.39 -4.39 -8.13
CA ASN A 290 6.02 -3.85 -8.23
C ASN A 290 5.11 -4.23 -7.05
N LYS A 291 5.63 -4.98 -6.06
CA LYS A 291 4.85 -5.47 -4.92
C LYS A 291 5.54 -5.19 -3.60
N ARG A 292 6.84 -5.46 -3.53
CA ARG A 292 7.61 -5.34 -2.29
C ARG A 292 9.11 -5.28 -2.56
N PHE A 293 9.82 -4.63 -1.65
CA PHE A 293 11.26 -4.69 -1.56
C PHE A 293 11.69 -4.52 -0.10
N TYR A 294 12.09 -5.63 0.53
CA TYR A 294 12.62 -5.64 1.90
C TYR A 294 13.49 -6.87 2.12
N GLU A 295 14.15 -6.98 3.27
CA GLU A 295 14.95 -8.15 3.65
C GLU A 295 14.16 -9.06 4.59
N LYS A 296 14.14 -10.37 4.29
CA LYS A 296 13.54 -11.42 5.11
C LYS A 296 14.64 -12.37 5.61
N ALA A 297 14.59 -12.73 6.89
CA ALA A 297 15.53 -13.69 7.44
C ALA A 297 15.22 -15.14 7.01
N GLU A 298 16.28 -15.94 6.88
CA GLU A 298 16.21 -17.40 6.71
C GLU A 298 16.00 -18.08 8.07
N GLU A 299 14.74 -18.46 8.36
CA GLU A 299 14.29 -18.93 9.68
C GLU A 299 15.08 -20.16 10.18
N SER A 300 15.46 -21.07 9.27
CA SER A 300 16.19 -22.30 9.62
C SER A 300 17.59 -22.04 10.19
N LYS A 301 18.20 -20.90 9.85
CA LYS A 301 19.58 -20.52 10.20
C LYS A 301 19.66 -19.44 11.27
N LEU A 302 18.52 -19.02 11.84
CA LEU A 302 18.50 -18.01 12.88
C LEU A 302 19.29 -18.42 14.13
N PRO A 303 19.92 -17.45 14.84
CA PRO A 303 20.38 -17.60 16.22
C PRO A 303 19.27 -18.12 17.14
N ASP A 304 19.65 -18.86 18.19
CA ASP A 304 18.68 -19.56 19.06
C ASP A 304 17.66 -18.61 19.69
N ILE A 305 18.07 -17.44 20.20
CA ILE A 305 17.13 -16.47 20.79
C ILE A 305 16.08 -15.98 19.78
N LEU A 306 16.46 -15.80 18.51
CA LEU A 306 15.53 -15.38 17.46
C LEU A 306 14.62 -16.53 17.03
N LYS A 307 15.13 -17.78 17.03
CA LYS A 307 14.30 -18.98 16.82
C LYS A 307 13.26 -19.16 17.91
N GLU A 308 13.64 -18.98 19.17
CA GLU A 308 12.70 -19.06 20.29
C GLU A 308 11.67 -17.91 20.24
N CYS A 309 12.07 -16.71 19.83
CA CYS A 309 11.12 -15.62 19.60
C CYS A 309 10.13 -15.92 18.45
N MET A 310 10.60 -16.50 17.34
CA MET A 310 9.71 -16.99 16.27
C MET A 310 8.75 -18.08 16.78
N LYS A 311 9.22 -18.98 17.64
CA LYS A 311 8.37 -20.03 18.26
C LYS A 311 7.34 -19.45 19.20
N LEU A 312 7.67 -18.43 20.00
CA LEU A 312 6.72 -17.70 20.84
C LEU A 312 5.51 -17.26 20.02
N PHE A 313 5.74 -16.60 18.89
CA PHE A 313 4.69 -16.14 17.96
C PHE A 313 3.98 -17.26 17.18
N ARG A 314 4.45 -18.51 17.28
CA ARG A 314 3.77 -19.68 16.73
C ARG A 314 3.18 -20.59 17.82
N SER A 315 3.36 -20.26 19.10
CA SER A 315 3.02 -21.15 20.22
C SER A 315 1.51 -21.20 20.46
N GLU A 316 1.02 -22.36 20.88
CA GLU A 316 -0.38 -22.56 21.31
C GLU A 316 -0.79 -21.54 22.38
N ALA A 317 0.10 -21.29 23.34
CA ALA A 317 -0.12 -20.31 24.40
C ALA A 317 -0.34 -18.88 23.88
N LEU A 318 0.41 -18.45 22.85
CA LEU A 318 0.21 -17.12 22.29
C LEU A 318 -1.07 -17.03 21.46
N PHE A 319 -1.47 -18.08 20.74
CA PHE A 319 -2.77 -18.09 20.04
C PHE A 319 -3.92 -17.86 21.03
N LEU A 320 -3.87 -18.50 22.22
CA LEU A 320 -4.84 -18.25 23.28
C LEU A 320 -4.74 -16.84 23.87
N LEU A 321 -3.52 -16.33 24.10
CA LEU A 321 -3.35 -14.96 24.59
C LEU A 321 -3.91 -13.91 23.62
N LEU A 322 -3.70 -14.10 22.31
CA LEU A 322 -4.25 -13.21 21.29
C LEU A 322 -5.77 -13.31 21.20
N SER A 323 -6.34 -14.51 21.40
CA SER A 323 -7.79 -14.65 21.59
C SER A 323 -8.30 -13.77 22.74
N ASN A 324 -7.63 -13.82 23.89
CA ASN A 324 -8.02 -13.01 25.05
C ASN A 324 -7.87 -11.50 24.81
N PHE A 325 -6.92 -11.05 23.97
CA PHE A 325 -6.76 -9.64 23.66
C PHE A 325 -7.77 -9.12 22.64
N THR A 326 -8.38 -9.99 21.83
CA THR A 326 -9.07 -9.55 20.61
C THR A 326 -10.51 -10.05 20.48
N GLY A 327 -10.92 -11.01 21.32
CA GLY A 327 -12.21 -11.71 21.18
C GLY A 327 -12.27 -12.69 20.01
N LEU A 328 -11.22 -12.77 19.17
CA LEU A 328 -11.16 -13.70 18.03
C LEU A 328 -10.91 -15.15 18.46
N LYS A 329 -11.51 -16.10 17.76
CA LYS A 329 -11.39 -17.54 18.07
C LYS A 329 -10.15 -18.18 17.44
N LEU A 330 -8.98 -17.73 17.88
CA LEU A 330 -7.68 -18.28 17.47
C LEU A 330 -7.26 -19.55 18.25
N HIS A 331 -8.00 -19.93 19.30
CA HIS A 331 -7.74 -21.13 20.06
C HIS A 331 -9.04 -21.83 20.47
N CYS A 332 -9.02 -23.16 20.63
CA CYS A 332 -10.22 -23.93 20.96
C CYS A 332 -10.75 -23.68 22.39
N LEU A 333 -9.88 -23.19 23.29
CA LEU A 333 -10.24 -22.79 24.66
C LEU A 333 -10.67 -21.32 24.78
N ALA A 334 -10.64 -20.56 23.68
CA ALA A 334 -11.13 -19.18 23.68
C ALA A 334 -12.67 -19.18 23.80
N PRO A 335 -13.27 -18.22 24.51
CA PRO A 335 -14.72 -18.10 24.62
C PRO A 335 -15.37 -18.01 23.23
N SER A 336 -16.51 -18.67 23.05
CA SER A 336 -17.36 -18.52 21.86
C SER A 336 -18.47 -17.51 22.16
N GLU A 337 -18.97 -16.78 21.15
CA GLU A 337 -20.20 -15.96 21.30
C GLU A 337 -21.38 -16.78 21.86
N GLU A 338 -21.41 -18.09 21.60
CA GLU A 338 -22.42 -19.02 22.12
C GLU A 338 -22.26 -19.30 23.63
N ASP A 339 -21.03 -19.27 24.16
CA ASP A 339 -20.74 -19.53 25.58
C ASP A 339 -21.21 -18.37 26.47
N GLU A 340 -21.05 -17.11 26.01
CA GLU A 340 -21.56 -15.93 26.73
C GLU A 340 -23.09 -15.89 26.86
N THR A 341 -23.82 -16.42 25.88
CA THR A 341 -25.29 -16.46 25.94
C THR A 341 -25.83 -17.52 26.89
N ASN A 342 -25.04 -18.56 27.17
CA ASN A 342 -25.38 -19.57 28.18
C ASN A 342 -25.07 -19.06 29.58
N ASP A 343 -23.94 -18.37 29.79
CA ASP A 343 -23.60 -17.77 31.09
C ASP A 343 -24.61 -16.68 31.50
N LYS A 344 -25.05 -15.83 30.56
CA LYS A 344 -26.11 -14.83 30.81
C LYS A 344 -27.46 -15.47 31.17
N LYS A 345 -27.78 -16.64 30.61
CA LYS A 345 -29.00 -17.40 30.96
C LYS A 345 -28.88 -18.11 32.31
N GLU A 346 -27.70 -18.58 32.68
CA GLU A 346 -27.45 -19.19 33.99
C GLU A 346 -27.44 -18.12 35.11
N GLU A 347 -26.92 -16.92 34.87
CA GLU A 347 -26.99 -15.79 35.80
C GLU A 347 -28.42 -15.21 35.96
N GLU A 348 -29.20 -15.13 34.89
CA GLU A 348 -30.64 -14.77 34.98
C GLU A 348 -31.46 -15.86 35.70
N ALA A 349 -31.12 -17.15 35.51
CA ALA A 349 -31.77 -18.24 36.23
C ALA A 349 -31.39 -18.28 37.72
N ALA A 350 -30.14 -17.92 38.07
CA ALA A 350 -29.68 -17.83 39.45
C ALA A 350 -30.26 -16.63 40.20
N SER A 351 -30.44 -15.48 39.53
CA SER A 351 -31.06 -14.28 40.12
C SER A 351 -32.58 -14.37 40.26
N ALA A 352 -33.26 -15.20 39.45
CA ALA A 352 -34.69 -15.48 39.58
C ALA A 352 -35.03 -16.46 40.72
N ALA A 353 -34.06 -17.23 41.22
CA ALA A 353 -34.27 -18.24 42.26
C ALA A 353 -34.22 -17.69 43.71
N ASP A 354 -33.78 -16.45 43.93
CA ASP A 354 -33.59 -15.86 45.28
C ASP A 354 -34.72 -14.91 45.72
N SER A 355 -35.85 -14.92 45.02
CA SER A 355 -37.03 -14.18 45.45
C SER A 355 -38.31 -14.99 45.29
N THR A 356 -38.64 -15.83 46.29
CA THR A 356 -40.02 -16.11 46.72
C THR A 356 -40.04 -17.08 47.92
N GLU A 357 -40.08 -16.54 49.14
CA GLU A 357 -40.72 -17.21 50.28
C GLU A 357 -41.96 -16.41 50.70
N GLU A 358 -43.13 -17.06 50.62
CA GLU A 358 -44.21 -17.12 51.63
C GLU A 358 -45.57 -17.40 50.97
N GLY A 359 -46.32 -18.39 51.50
CA GLY A 359 -47.79 -18.40 51.41
C GLY A 359 -48.52 -19.66 50.92
N THR A 360 -48.52 -20.71 51.74
CA THR A 360 -49.62 -21.67 52.04
C THR A 360 -50.76 -22.03 51.04
N SER A 361 -50.84 -23.35 50.83
CA SER A 361 -52.02 -24.24 50.94
C SER A 361 -53.03 -24.41 49.77
N HIS A 362 -52.98 -25.57 49.10
CA HIS A 362 -53.92 -26.71 49.22
C HIS A 362 -54.00 -27.54 47.91
N SER A 363 -53.74 -28.85 48.04
CA SER A 363 -53.88 -29.92 47.03
C SER A 363 -55.32 -30.52 47.06
N PRO A 364 -55.64 -31.64 46.37
CA PRO A 364 -55.69 -32.00 44.93
C PRO A 364 -57.11 -32.63 44.62
N PRO A 365 -57.39 -33.61 43.71
CA PRO A 365 -56.62 -34.29 42.66
C PRO A 365 -57.34 -34.50 41.29
N GLU A 366 -56.62 -35.15 40.37
CA GLU A 366 -57.05 -35.74 39.08
C GLU A 366 -58.24 -36.73 39.21
N PRO A 367 -58.81 -37.22 38.09
CA PRO A 367 -58.26 -38.46 37.52
C PRO A 367 -58.27 -38.59 35.98
N GLU A 368 -57.42 -39.52 35.55
CA GLU A 368 -57.31 -40.26 34.29
C GLU A 368 -58.66 -40.61 33.61
N ASN A 369 -58.65 -40.81 32.28
CA ASN A 369 -58.71 -42.14 31.64
C ASN A 369 -59.34 -42.15 30.20
N ASN A 370 -58.90 -43.15 29.42
CA ASN A 370 -59.45 -43.76 28.19
C ASN A 370 -59.16 -43.07 26.84
N GLN A 371 -58.26 -43.60 25.99
CA GLN A 371 -58.29 -44.84 25.17
C GLN A 371 -59.28 -44.85 23.99
N THR A 372 -58.70 -45.11 22.79
CA THR A 372 -59.24 -45.88 21.63
C THR A 372 -60.43 -45.29 20.86
N ALA A 373 -60.61 -45.43 19.53
CA ALA A 373 -59.93 -46.12 18.44
C ALA A 373 -60.68 -45.81 17.11
N ILE A 374 -59.94 -45.74 15.99
CA ILE A 374 -60.25 -46.29 14.65
C ILE A 374 -61.56 -45.84 13.94
N SER A 375 -61.43 -45.13 12.80
CA SER A 375 -61.78 -45.64 11.44
C SER A 375 -61.99 -44.55 10.38
N ASN A 376 -61.23 -44.70 9.28
CA ASN A 376 -61.38 -44.27 7.88
C ASN A 376 -62.83 -43.94 7.42
N ASN A 377 -63.10 -43.03 6.46
CA ASN A 377 -62.51 -43.01 5.12
C ASN A 377 -62.88 -41.74 4.32
N SER A 378 -61.91 -41.26 3.52
CA SER A 378 -62.01 -40.69 2.16
C SER A 378 -63.01 -39.56 1.82
N GLN A 379 -62.48 -38.39 1.43
CA GLN A 379 -62.82 -37.75 0.15
C GLN A 379 -61.71 -36.81 -0.32
N GLN A 380 -61.29 -37.00 -1.58
CA GLN A 380 -60.28 -36.23 -2.30
C GLN A 380 -60.79 -34.82 -2.65
N SER A 381 -59.92 -33.83 -2.53
CA SER A 381 -59.84 -32.71 -3.47
C SER A 381 -58.41 -32.19 -3.53
N ASN A 382 -57.86 -32.19 -4.75
CA ASN A 382 -56.64 -31.51 -5.15
C ASN A 382 -56.64 -30.05 -4.67
N ASP A 383 -55.52 -29.60 -4.13
CA ASP A 383 -54.94 -28.32 -4.54
C ASP A 383 -53.42 -28.35 -4.34
N GLN A 384 -52.72 -27.83 -5.34
CA GLN A 384 -51.27 -27.68 -5.41
C GLN A 384 -50.83 -26.50 -4.56
N THR A 385 -49.79 -26.68 -3.75
CA THR A 385 -48.91 -25.59 -3.31
C THR A 385 -47.49 -26.14 -3.12
N ASP A 386 -46.53 -25.40 -3.67
CA ASP A 386 -45.11 -25.71 -3.78
C ASP A 386 -44.42 -26.03 -2.44
N PRO A 387 -43.39 -26.91 -2.41
CA PRO A 387 -42.57 -27.09 -1.23
C PRO A 387 -41.52 -25.96 -1.13
N GLU A 388 -41.56 -25.22 -0.02
CA GLU A 388 -40.44 -24.40 0.43
C GLU A 388 -39.20 -25.30 0.66
N PRO A 389 -37.99 -24.86 0.29
CA PRO A 389 -36.80 -25.65 0.49
C PRO A 389 -36.43 -25.65 1.98
N GLU A 390 -36.28 -26.84 2.56
CA GLU A 390 -35.62 -27.06 3.84
C GLU A 390 -34.26 -26.35 3.81
N GLU A 391 -34.10 -25.33 4.66
CA GLU A 391 -32.79 -24.77 4.97
C GLU A 391 -31.97 -25.88 5.64
N ASN A 392 -31.07 -26.48 4.87
CA ASN A 392 -29.99 -27.28 5.42
C ASN A 392 -29.17 -26.37 6.32
N GLU A 393 -29.32 -26.54 7.63
CA GLU A 393 -28.32 -26.12 8.62
C GLU A 393 -26.98 -26.75 8.23
N THR A 394 -26.16 -25.98 7.50
CA THR A 394 -24.76 -26.31 7.31
C THR A 394 -24.10 -26.20 8.67
N GLU A 395 -23.82 -27.34 9.30
CA GLU A 395 -22.88 -27.47 10.41
C GLU A 395 -21.63 -26.62 10.08
N LYS A 396 -21.37 -25.57 10.87
CA LYS A 396 -20.14 -24.78 10.78
C LYS A 396 -18.98 -25.73 11.08
N GLU A 397 -18.26 -26.19 10.05
CA GLU A 397 -16.97 -26.85 10.24
C GLU A 397 -16.09 -25.93 11.09
N SER A 398 -15.62 -26.39 12.25
CA SER A 398 -14.71 -25.62 13.09
C SER A 398 -13.41 -25.39 12.31
N SER A 399 -13.18 -24.16 11.86
CA SER A 399 -11.92 -23.76 11.22
C SER A 399 -10.76 -24.03 12.20
N VAL A 400 -9.63 -24.51 11.67
CA VAL A 400 -8.41 -24.68 12.47
C VAL A 400 -7.64 -23.38 12.38
N PRO A 401 -7.41 -22.66 13.50
CA PRO A 401 -6.68 -21.41 13.47
C PRO A 401 -5.26 -21.62 12.94
N THR A 402 -4.81 -20.68 12.11
CA THR A 402 -3.46 -20.74 11.51
C THR A 402 -2.76 -19.41 11.57
N CYS A 403 -1.43 -19.43 11.44
CA CYS A 403 -0.63 -18.23 11.27
C CYS A 403 0.38 -18.38 10.13
N GLN A 404 0.89 -17.24 9.68
CA GLN A 404 2.13 -17.13 8.94
C GLN A 404 2.95 -16.00 9.56
N GLY A 405 4.28 -16.10 9.50
CA GLY A 405 5.14 -15.12 10.14
C GLY A 405 6.53 -15.07 9.54
N GLU A 406 7.15 -13.90 9.64
CA GLU A 406 8.50 -13.65 9.18
C GLU A 406 9.20 -12.58 10.03
N LEU A 407 10.52 -12.72 10.15
CA LEU A 407 11.41 -11.70 10.68
C LEU A 407 11.91 -10.84 9.52
N ARG A 408 11.64 -9.54 9.58
CA ARG A 408 11.92 -8.57 8.51
C ARG A 408 12.98 -7.56 8.93
N ARG A 409 13.72 -7.07 7.95
CA ARG A 409 14.63 -5.94 8.10
C ARG A 409 14.28 -4.83 7.12
N TRP A 410 14.20 -3.63 7.66
CA TRP A 410 13.80 -2.41 6.99
C TRP A 410 14.96 -1.43 6.98
N LYS A 411 15.31 -0.90 5.81
CA LYS A 411 16.34 0.13 5.63
C LYS A 411 15.97 1.03 4.45
N THR A 412 16.75 2.09 4.23
CA THR A 412 16.57 3.03 3.12
C THR A 412 16.33 2.31 1.78
N GLY A 413 15.28 2.70 1.08
CA GLY A 413 14.82 2.12 -0.18
C GLY A 413 13.81 0.99 -0.06
N HIS A 414 13.59 0.41 1.13
CA HIS A 414 12.61 -0.67 1.32
C HIS A 414 11.15 -0.15 1.35
N TYR A 415 10.20 -0.98 0.91
CA TYR A 415 8.75 -0.69 0.85
C TYR A 415 7.89 -1.94 0.61
N THR A 416 6.57 -1.80 0.75
CA THR A 416 5.58 -2.66 0.09
C THR A 416 4.54 -1.80 -0.64
N LEU A 417 3.82 -2.39 -1.60
CA LEU A 417 2.81 -1.72 -2.41
C LEU A 417 1.50 -2.51 -2.38
N ILE A 418 0.40 -1.79 -2.58
CA ILE A 418 -0.89 -2.39 -2.90
C ILE A 418 -0.88 -2.80 -4.36
N HIS A 419 -1.39 -3.99 -4.63
CA HIS A 419 -1.44 -4.56 -5.98
C HIS A 419 -2.71 -5.36 -6.18
N ASP A 420 -3.08 -5.65 -7.43
CA ASP A 420 -4.32 -6.36 -7.82
C ASP A 420 -4.56 -7.70 -7.09
N HIS A 421 -3.49 -8.32 -6.56
CA HIS A 421 -3.53 -9.57 -5.81
C HIS A 421 -3.47 -9.42 -4.30
N SER A 422 -3.55 -8.21 -3.75
CA SER A 422 -3.59 -8.01 -2.31
C SER A 422 -4.92 -8.58 -1.84
N LYS A 423 -4.87 -9.83 -1.33
CA LYS A 423 -6.05 -10.53 -0.84
C LYS A 423 -6.55 -9.80 0.39
N ALA A 424 -7.75 -9.27 0.27
CA ALA A 424 -8.49 -8.79 1.42
C ALA A 424 -9.23 -10.00 2.01
N GLU A 425 -8.77 -10.43 3.16
CA GLU A 425 -9.24 -11.59 3.92
C GLU A 425 -9.21 -11.19 5.39
N PHE A 426 -10.19 -11.69 6.16
CA PHE A 426 -10.23 -11.52 7.60
C PHE A 426 -8.95 -12.07 8.21
N ALA A 427 -8.24 -11.22 8.95
CA ALA A 427 -6.95 -11.57 9.51
C ALA A 427 -6.55 -10.61 10.62
N LEU A 428 -5.89 -11.14 11.65
CA LEU A 428 -5.24 -10.35 12.69
C LEU A 428 -3.77 -10.17 12.34
N ASP A 429 -3.35 -8.93 12.07
CA ASP A 429 -1.95 -8.59 11.87
C ASP A 429 -1.27 -8.29 13.20
N LEU A 430 -0.07 -8.82 13.38
CA LEU A 430 0.78 -8.58 14.54
C LEU A 430 2.14 -8.06 14.08
N ILE A 431 2.61 -6.97 14.68
CA ILE A 431 3.94 -6.39 14.41
C ILE A 431 4.63 -6.08 15.73
N LEU A 432 5.77 -6.72 16.00
CA LEU A 432 6.68 -6.35 17.09
C LEU A 432 7.92 -5.67 16.53
N TYR A 433 8.20 -4.43 16.94
CA TYR A 433 9.34 -3.66 16.44
C TYR A 433 10.61 -3.80 17.31
N CYS A 434 11.77 -3.82 16.66
CA CYS A 434 13.10 -3.92 17.29
C CYS A 434 14.10 -2.94 16.65
N GLY A 435 14.90 -2.25 17.47
CA GLY A 435 16.00 -1.39 17.04
C GLY A 435 15.58 -0.09 16.32
N CYS A 436 14.38 0.43 16.55
CA CYS A 436 13.86 1.66 15.92
C CYS A 436 13.96 2.91 16.82
N GLU A 437 14.87 2.96 17.79
CA GLU A 437 15.10 4.16 18.60
C GLU A 437 15.41 5.40 17.74
N GLY A 438 14.68 6.49 17.98
CA GLY A 438 14.82 7.74 17.23
C GLY A 438 14.36 7.65 15.77
N TRP A 439 13.49 6.68 15.45
CA TRP A 439 12.84 6.60 14.14
C TRP A 439 11.66 7.57 14.07
N GLU A 440 11.61 8.38 13.02
CA GLU A 440 10.59 9.41 12.84
C GLU A 440 9.68 9.09 11.65
N PRO A 441 8.38 9.46 11.66
CA PRO A 441 7.46 9.22 10.55
C PRO A 441 7.94 9.79 9.21
N GLU A 442 8.69 10.89 9.22
CA GLU A 442 9.26 11.52 8.02
C GLU A 442 10.23 10.61 7.27
N TYR A 443 10.78 9.59 7.94
CA TYR A 443 11.69 8.62 7.33
C TYR A 443 10.93 7.58 6.48
N GLY A 444 9.62 7.43 6.67
CA GLY A 444 8.83 6.33 6.15
C GLY A 444 8.96 5.07 7.02
N GLY A 445 8.64 3.90 6.47
CA GLY A 445 8.74 2.62 7.19
C GLY A 445 7.60 2.31 8.15
N PHE A 446 6.65 3.23 8.34
CA PHE A 446 5.39 2.95 9.02
C PHE A 446 4.47 2.09 8.15
N THR A 447 3.60 1.32 8.81
CA THR A 447 2.56 0.53 8.14
C THR A 447 1.28 1.36 8.11
N SER A 448 0.75 1.61 6.91
CA SER A 448 -0.53 2.31 6.71
C SER A 448 -1.60 1.31 6.28
N TYR A 449 -2.79 1.43 6.85
CA TYR A 449 -3.99 0.68 6.52
C TYR A 449 -4.98 1.61 5.83
N ILE A 450 -5.56 1.16 4.71
CA ILE A 450 -6.47 1.96 3.89
C ILE A 450 -7.69 1.16 3.48
N ALA A 451 -8.80 1.86 3.25
CA ALA A 451 -10.01 1.27 2.67
C ALA A 451 -9.81 0.95 1.17
N LYS A 452 -10.31 -0.20 0.75
CA LYS A 452 -10.11 -0.73 -0.61
C LYS A 452 -10.93 0.08 -1.62
N GLY A 453 -10.22 0.69 -2.56
CA GLY A 453 -10.83 1.52 -3.60
C GLY A 453 -11.10 2.96 -3.17
N GLU A 454 -10.61 3.36 -2.00
CA GLU A 454 -10.74 4.71 -1.46
C GLU A 454 -9.35 5.32 -1.21
N ASP A 455 -9.29 6.64 -1.11
CA ASP A 455 -8.07 7.40 -0.78
C ASP A 455 -7.95 7.66 0.74
N GLU A 456 -8.81 7.03 1.56
CA GLU A 456 -8.89 7.24 3.01
C GLU A 456 -7.91 6.32 3.76
N GLU A 457 -6.99 6.94 4.50
CA GLU A 457 -6.12 6.26 5.44
C GLU A 457 -6.88 6.02 6.76
N LEU A 458 -7.01 4.75 7.12
CA LEU A 458 -7.74 4.30 8.31
C LEU A 458 -6.84 4.35 9.56
N LEU A 459 -5.59 3.88 9.42
CA LEU A 459 -4.67 3.72 10.54
C LEU A 459 -3.22 3.79 10.06
N THR A 460 -2.35 4.40 10.87
CA THR A 460 -0.90 4.35 10.69
C THR A 460 -0.22 3.80 11.95
N VAL A 461 0.55 2.70 11.77
CA VAL A 461 1.36 2.08 12.81
C VAL A 461 2.82 2.49 12.62
N ASN A 462 3.33 3.25 13.59
CA ASN A 462 4.70 3.76 13.58
C ASN A 462 5.67 2.79 14.27
N PRO A 463 6.91 2.63 13.76
CA PRO A 463 7.93 1.84 14.45
C PRO A 463 8.26 2.41 15.83
N GLU A 464 7.96 1.66 16.89
CA GLU A 464 8.29 2.01 18.27
C GLU A 464 8.85 0.78 19.00
N ASN A 465 9.99 0.95 19.67
CA ASN A 465 10.75 -0.16 20.22
C ASN A 465 9.96 -0.96 21.25
N ASN A 466 9.98 -2.29 21.09
CA ASN A 466 9.28 -3.22 21.99
C ASN A 466 7.76 -2.94 22.09
N SER A 467 7.19 -2.24 21.11
CA SER A 467 5.74 -2.08 20.97
C SER A 467 5.20 -3.16 20.04
N LEU A 468 4.16 -3.86 20.50
CA LEU A 468 3.38 -4.82 19.74
C LEU A 468 2.11 -4.14 19.21
N ALA A 469 1.99 -4.00 17.90
CA ALA A 469 0.77 -3.56 17.26
C ALA A 469 -0.07 -4.77 16.85
N LEU A 470 -1.35 -4.75 17.21
CA LEU A 470 -2.37 -5.68 16.71
C LEU A 470 -3.39 -4.89 15.89
N VAL A 471 -3.70 -5.35 14.68
CA VAL A 471 -4.69 -4.72 13.81
C VAL A 471 -5.53 -5.79 13.14
N TYR A 472 -6.85 -5.76 13.35
CA TYR A 472 -7.76 -6.65 12.65
C TYR A 472 -8.14 -6.05 11.30
N ARG A 473 -8.00 -6.83 10.23
CA ARG A 473 -8.40 -6.45 8.88
C ARG A 473 -9.63 -7.23 8.45
N ASP A 474 -10.52 -6.55 7.76
CA ASP A 474 -11.63 -7.15 7.04
C ASP A 474 -11.30 -7.39 5.54
N ARG A 475 -12.35 -7.67 4.74
CA ARG A 475 -12.24 -7.90 3.29
C ARG A 475 -12.19 -6.62 2.45
N GLU A 476 -12.27 -5.45 3.08
CA GLU A 476 -12.14 -4.17 2.40
C GLU A 476 -10.97 -3.34 2.95
N THR A 477 -10.13 -3.92 3.83
CA THR A 477 -8.94 -3.26 4.37
C THR A 477 -7.67 -3.80 3.73
N LEU A 478 -6.85 -2.90 3.19
CA LEU A 478 -5.53 -3.19 2.65
C LEU A 478 -4.46 -2.50 3.48
N LYS A 479 -3.21 -2.95 3.36
CA LYS A 479 -2.07 -2.33 4.04
C LYS A 479 -0.82 -2.26 3.19
N PHE A 480 0.07 -1.34 3.54
CA PHE A 480 1.41 -1.26 2.98
C PHE A 480 2.41 -0.65 3.97
N VAL A 481 3.70 -0.95 3.79
CA VAL A 481 4.81 -0.30 4.49
C VAL A 481 5.36 0.80 3.60
N LYS A 482 5.29 2.05 4.07
CA LYS A 482 5.71 3.21 3.28
C LYS A 482 7.21 3.17 2.98
N HIS A 483 7.57 3.58 1.75
CA HIS A 483 8.97 3.71 1.32
C HIS A 483 9.85 4.47 2.31
N ILE A 484 10.95 3.84 2.72
CA ILE A 484 11.95 4.43 3.61
C ILE A 484 12.90 5.31 2.82
N ASN A 485 12.85 6.61 3.03
CA ASN A 485 13.63 7.60 2.28
C ASN A 485 15.00 7.90 2.93
N HIS A 486 15.85 8.66 2.24
CA HIS A 486 17.23 8.94 2.68
C HIS A 486 17.32 9.78 3.96
N ARG A 487 16.23 10.41 4.43
CA ARG A 487 16.21 11.05 5.76
C ARG A 487 16.44 10.04 6.88
N SER A 488 16.10 8.76 6.67
CA SER A 488 16.43 7.67 7.61
C SER A 488 17.93 7.57 7.96
N LEU A 489 18.82 8.09 7.12
CA LEU A 489 20.26 8.12 7.41
C LEU A 489 20.60 9.04 8.59
N GLU A 490 19.70 9.94 8.99
CA GLU A 490 19.84 10.74 10.21
C GLU A 490 19.90 9.88 11.47
N GLN A 491 19.31 8.68 11.47
CA GLN A 491 19.44 7.70 12.55
C GLN A 491 20.91 7.40 12.88
N LYS A 492 21.80 7.43 11.87
CA LYS A 492 23.25 7.19 12.05
C LYS A 492 23.94 8.29 12.86
N LYS A 493 23.33 9.47 13.01
CA LYS A 493 23.87 10.54 13.88
C LYS A 493 23.86 10.11 15.35
N THR A 494 22.87 9.33 15.75
CA THR A 494 22.72 8.80 17.11
C THR A 494 23.26 7.37 17.24
N PHE A 495 22.98 6.52 16.25
CA PHE A 495 23.34 5.10 16.24
C PHE A 495 24.15 4.76 14.97
N PRO A 496 25.47 5.04 14.92
CA PRO A 496 26.27 4.97 13.69
C PRO A 496 26.36 3.58 13.07
N ASN A 497 26.31 2.54 13.91
CA ASN A 497 26.37 1.14 13.49
C ASN A 497 25.01 0.61 13.02
N ARG A 498 23.90 1.30 13.33
CA ARG A 498 22.57 0.86 12.95
C ARG A 498 22.23 1.29 11.54
N THR A 499 21.49 0.43 10.84
CA THR A 499 21.03 0.70 9.47
C THR A 499 19.59 0.24 9.35
N GLY A 500 18.67 1.16 9.70
CA GLY A 500 17.24 0.90 9.73
C GLY A 500 16.78 0.23 11.03
N PHE A 501 15.79 -0.66 10.92
CA PHE A 501 15.20 -1.38 12.04
C PHE A 501 14.71 -2.77 11.62
N TRP A 502 14.21 -3.54 12.58
CA TRP A 502 13.65 -4.88 12.37
C TRP A 502 12.25 -5.00 12.94
N ASP A 503 11.49 -5.97 12.44
CA ASP A 503 10.25 -6.37 13.08
C ASP A 503 9.97 -7.87 12.91
N PHE A 504 9.21 -8.41 13.86
CA PHE A 504 8.52 -9.69 13.70
C PHE A 504 7.12 -9.39 13.19
N SER A 505 6.79 -9.87 11.98
CA SER A 505 5.49 -9.66 11.37
C SER A 505 4.76 -10.98 11.22
N PHE A 506 3.63 -11.10 11.91
CA PHE A 506 2.76 -12.27 11.89
C PHE A 506 1.36 -11.90 11.42
N ILE A 507 0.67 -12.88 10.84
CA ILE A 507 -0.73 -12.78 10.45
C ILE A 507 -1.43 -14.04 10.94
N TYR A 508 -2.51 -13.89 11.70
CA TYR A 508 -3.33 -14.96 12.24
C TYR A 508 -4.69 -15.00 11.55
N TYR A 509 -5.24 -16.20 11.45
CA TYR A 509 -6.51 -16.52 10.81
C TYR A 509 -7.29 -17.47 11.73
N GLU A 510 -8.59 -17.22 11.92
CA GLU A 510 -9.52 -18.07 12.68
C GLU A 510 -9.76 -19.45 12.04
#